data_AF-A0A2E2V8X8-F1
#
_entry.id   AF-A0A2E2V8X8-F1
#
_cell.length_a   1.000
_cell.length_b   1.000
_cell.length_c   1.000
_cell.angle_alpha   90.00
_cell.angle_beta   90.00
_cell.angle_gamma   90.00
#
_symmetry.space_group_name_H-M   'P 1'
#
loop_
_entity.id
_entity.type
_entity.pdbx_description
1 polymer ?
#
loop_
_entity_poly.entity_id
_entity_poly.type
_entity_poly.pdbx_seq_one_letter_code
_entity_poly.pdbx_strand_id
1 'polypeptide(L)'
;SNQQVGIPTDHRAFYDIMRRLKVMFNLNIDLSELKTLGDNESDKLKSSLDRIANNNSEAKDIIDKARLDFSYTPFPESTDINPDLDHTLQDILGEQSDSTDNPGN
;
A
#
# COMPACT_ATOMS: atom_id res chain seq x y z
N SER A 1 -6.40 10.12 -29.41
CA SER A 1 -7.28 10.88 -28.50
C SER A 1 -6.57 11.14 -27.20
N ASN A 2 -6.25 12.41 -26.90
CA ASN A 2 -5.73 12.83 -25.60
C ASN A 2 -6.90 12.94 -24.61
N GLN A 3 -7.24 11.85 -23.93
CA GLN A 3 -8.10 11.98 -22.76
C GLN A 3 -7.25 12.54 -21.62
N GLN A 4 -7.58 13.75 -21.20
CA GLN A 4 -7.01 14.38 -20.02
C GLN A 4 -7.22 13.43 -18.83
N VAL A 5 -6.12 12.86 -18.32
CA VAL A 5 -6.10 12.16 -17.03
C VAL A 5 -6.33 13.22 -15.96
N GLY A 6 -7.58 13.38 -15.55
CA GLY A 6 -7.97 14.23 -14.43
C GLY A 6 -8.13 13.39 -13.17
N ILE A 7 -8.19 14.06 -12.02
CA ILE A 7 -8.54 13.44 -10.73
C ILE A 7 -9.82 12.54 -10.81
N PRO A 8 -10.83 12.80 -11.66
CA PRO A 8 -11.99 11.89 -11.79
C PRO A 8 -11.67 10.51 -12.38
N THR A 9 -10.52 10.33 -13.04
CA THR A 9 -10.13 9.08 -13.71
C THR A 9 -8.96 8.35 -13.07
N ASP A 10 -8.36 8.91 -12.01
CA ASP A 10 -7.28 8.28 -11.23
C ASP A 10 -7.80 7.91 -9.84
N HIS A 11 -8.36 6.70 -9.72
CA HIS A 11 -8.93 6.23 -8.46
C HIS A 11 -7.85 6.04 -7.39
N ARG A 12 -6.60 5.81 -7.79
CA ARG A 12 -5.48 5.68 -6.85
C ARG A 12 -5.18 7.01 -6.18
N ALA A 13 -5.07 8.09 -6.95
CA ALA A 13 -4.90 9.43 -6.41
C ALA A 13 -6.09 9.85 -5.53
N PHE A 14 -7.32 9.55 -5.97
CA PHE A 14 -8.51 9.88 -5.19
C PHE A 14 -8.57 9.10 -3.87
N TYR A 15 -8.25 7.80 -3.90
CA TYR A 15 -8.11 6.98 -2.68
C TYR A 15 -7.11 7.60 -1.70
N ASP A 16 -5.90 7.95 -2.16
CA ASP A 16 -4.86 8.49 -1.30
C ASP A 16 -5.25 9.85 -0.68
N ILE A 17 -6.00 10.69 -1.38
CA ILE A 17 -6.56 11.94 -0.84
C ILE A 17 -7.64 11.64 0.21
N MET A 18 -8.61 10.79 -0.13
CA MET A 18 -9.73 10.46 0.76
C MET A 18 -9.26 9.77 2.05
N ARG A 19 -8.24 8.92 1.95
CA ARG A 19 -7.61 8.25 3.09
C ARG A 19 -6.96 9.26 4.05
N ARG A 20 -6.30 10.30 3.52
CA ARG A 20 -5.73 11.37 4.35
C ARG A 20 -6.83 12.18 5.04
N LEU A 21 -7.88 12.57 4.30
CA LEU A 21 -9.02 13.30 4.86
C LEU A 21 -9.75 12.47 5.93
N LYS A 22 -9.90 11.16 5.71
CA LYS A 22 -10.46 10.22 6.68
C LYS A 22 -9.74 10.30 8.02
N VAL A 23 -8.40 10.23 8.02
CA VAL A 23 -7.58 10.30 9.23
C VAL A 23 -7.59 11.70 9.84
N MET A 24 -7.42 12.75 9.04
CA MET A 24 -7.34 14.14 9.52
C MET A 24 -8.62 14.60 10.24
N PHE A 25 -9.79 14.13 9.80
CA PHE A 25 -11.09 14.56 10.33
C PHE A 25 -11.83 13.44 11.09
N ASN A 26 -11.18 12.31 11.36
CA ASN A 26 -11.76 11.15 12.03
C ASN A 26 -13.10 10.70 11.41
N LEU A 27 -13.13 10.56 10.08
CA LEU A 27 -14.35 10.23 9.34
C LEU A 27 -14.62 8.73 9.33
N ASN A 28 -15.88 8.35 9.57
CA ASN A 28 -16.32 6.97 9.39
C ASN A 28 -16.78 6.72 7.95
N ILE A 29 -15.82 6.63 7.02
CA ILE A 29 -16.07 6.34 5.61
C ILE A 29 -15.39 5.04 5.20
N ASP A 30 -16.11 4.21 4.44
CA ASP A 30 -15.51 3.04 3.79
C ASP A 30 -14.87 3.47 2.47
N LEU A 31 -13.61 3.07 2.27
CA LEU A 31 -12.81 3.35 1.07
C LEU A 31 -12.41 2.06 0.34
N SER A 32 -12.96 0.91 0.73
CA SER A 32 -12.61 -0.42 0.21
C SER A 32 -12.81 -0.55 -1.30
N GLU A 33 -13.95 -0.11 -1.81
CA GLU A 33 -14.26 -0.11 -3.24
C GLU A 33 -13.31 0.81 -4.02
N LEU A 34 -13.12 2.04 -3.52
CA LEU A 34 -12.24 3.02 -4.15
C LEU A 34 -10.78 2.53 -4.18
N LYS A 35 -10.31 1.88 -3.11
CA LYS A 35 -9.00 1.21 -3.07
C LYS A 35 -8.90 0.13 -4.15
N THR A 36 -9.93 -0.73 -4.24
CA THR A 36 -9.96 -1.84 -5.20
C THR A 36 -9.90 -1.33 -6.64
N LEU A 37 -10.61 -0.24 -6.96
CA LEU A 37 -10.54 0.39 -8.28
C LEU A 37 -9.14 0.93 -8.58
N GLY A 38 -8.54 1.67 -7.64
CA GLY A 38 -7.19 2.23 -7.82
C GLY A 38 -6.10 1.15 -7.94
N ASP A 39 -6.20 0.06 -7.18
CA ASP A 39 -5.28 -1.07 -7.27
C ASP A 39 -5.41 -1.79 -8.61
N ASN A 40 -6.64 -2.05 -9.07
CA ASN A 40 -6.90 -2.67 -10.37
C ASN A 40 -6.37 -1.82 -11.55
N GLU A 41 -6.48 -0.49 -11.47
CA GLU A 41 -5.93 0.42 -12.47
C GLU A 41 -4.41 0.41 -12.48
N SER A 42 -3.81 0.43 -11.28
CA SER A 42 -2.35 0.37 -11.11
C SER A 42 -1.78 -0.95 -11.66
N ASP A 43 -2.45 -2.07 -11.41
CA ASP A 43 -2.05 -3.40 -11.89
C ASP A 43 -2.16 -3.53 -13.42
N LYS A 44 -3.21 -2.97 -14.01
CA LYS A 44 -3.36 -2.89 -15.48
C LYS A 44 -2.26 -2.06 -16.11
N LEU A 45 -1.92 -0.91 -15.50
CA LEU A 45 -0.83 -0.07 -15.96
C LEU A 45 0.51 -0.80 -15.87
N LYS A 46 0.81 -1.42 -14.72
CA LYS A 46 2.02 -2.22 -14.51
C LYS A 46 2.14 -3.33 -15.55
N SER A 47 1.09 -4.12 -15.76
CA SER A 47 1.07 -5.20 -16.75
C SER A 47 1.32 -4.69 -18.17
N SER A 48 0.80 -3.51 -18.50
CA SER A 48 1.01 -2.87 -19.80
C SER A 48 2.46 -2.42 -19.98
N LEU A 49 3.05 -1.83 -18.94
CA LEU A 49 4.46 -1.42 -18.93
C LEU A 49 5.39 -2.63 -19.02
N ASP A 50 5.12 -3.70 -18.27
CA ASP A 50 5.91 -4.94 -18.31
C ASP A 50 5.86 -5.56 -19.73
N ARG A 51 4.70 -5.57 -20.37
CA ARG A 51 4.56 -6.02 -21.76
C ARG A 51 5.35 -5.15 -22.74
N ILE A 52 5.36 -3.83 -22.54
CA ILE A 52 6.13 -2.91 -23.39
C ILE A 52 7.64 -3.16 -23.21
N ALA A 53 8.10 -3.24 -21.96
CA ALA A 53 9.50 -3.47 -21.61
C ALA A 53 10.03 -4.81 -22.17
N ASN A 54 9.20 -5.86 -22.19
CA ASN A 54 9.58 -7.16 -22.75
C ASN A 54 9.79 -7.14 -24.26
N ASN A 55 9.17 -6.20 -24.98
CA ASN A 55 9.21 -6.14 -26.45
C ASN A 55 10.10 -5.00 -26.98
N ASN A 56 10.57 -4.10 -26.11
CA ASN A 56 11.36 -2.94 -26.50
C ASN A 56 12.37 -2.58 -25.39
N SER A 57 13.66 -2.76 -25.69
CA SER A 57 14.76 -2.48 -24.75
C SER A 57 14.91 -1.00 -24.40
N GLU A 58 14.70 -0.10 -25.37
CA GLU A 58 14.76 1.34 -25.12
C GLU A 58 13.62 1.79 -24.18
N ALA A 59 12.40 1.28 -24.42
CA ALA A 59 11.28 1.55 -23.54
C ALA A 59 11.51 0.96 -22.13
N LYS A 60 12.14 -0.21 -22.05
CA LYS A 60 12.55 -0.82 -20.78
C LYS A 60 13.51 0.09 -20.01
N ASP A 61 14.53 0.63 -20.64
CA ASP A 61 15.49 1.53 -20.00
C ASP A 61 14.82 2.80 -19.46
N ILE A 62 13.87 3.36 -20.20
CA ILE A 62 13.07 4.52 -19.76
C ILE A 62 12.22 4.18 -18.53
N ILE A 63 11.54 3.03 -18.56
CA ILE A 63 10.71 2.55 -17.44
C ILE A 63 11.56 2.29 -16.20
N ASP A 64 12.69 1.61 -16.36
CA ASP A 64 13.60 1.27 -15.27
C ASP A 64 14.22 2.54 -14.65
N LYS A 65 14.58 3.53 -15.48
CA LYS A 65 15.03 4.85 -15.00
C LYS A 65 13.92 5.58 -14.22
N ALA A 66 12.70 5.64 -14.75
CA ALA A 66 11.59 6.27 -14.05
C ALA A 66 11.31 5.62 -12.68
N ARG A 67 11.47 4.29 -12.59
CA ARG A 67 11.35 3.55 -11.32
C ARG A 67 12.46 3.91 -10.33
N LEU A 68 13.69 4.08 -10.80
CA LEU A 68 14.83 4.48 -9.96
C LEU A 68 14.73 5.92 -9.45
N ASP A 69 14.26 6.83 -10.31
CA ASP A 69 14.11 8.25 -9.99
C ASP A 69 12.88 8.54 -9.11
N PHE A 70 11.96 7.59 -8.98
CA PHE A 70 10.73 7.75 -8.21
C PHE A 70 11.01 7.76 -6.70
N SER A 71 10.66 8.87 -6.05
CA SER A 71 10.72 9.03 -4.60
C SER A 71 9.32 9.18 -4.03
N TYR A 72 8.98 8.34 -3.05
CA TYR A 72 7.69 8.33 -2.38
C TYR A 72 7.86 8.35 -0.87
N THR A 73 7.20 9.32 -0.23
CA THR A 73 7.05 9.36 1.22
C THR A 73 5.68 8.79 1.58
N PRO A 74 5.60 7.62 2.25
CA PRO A 74 4.33 7.06 2.68
C PRO A 74 3.59 7.99 3.63
N PHE A 75 2.26 8.05 3.51
CA PHE A 75 1.42 8.66 4.53
C PHE A 75 1.28 7.68 5.70
N PRO A 76 1.73 8.03 6.93
CA PRO A 76 1.53 7.20 8.10
C PRO A 76 0.06 7.24 8.51
N GLU A 77 -0.60 6.09 8.56
CA GLU A 77 -1.91 5.99 9.19
C GLU A 77 -1.70 5.95 10.71
N SER A 78 -2.25 6.91 11.43
CA SER A 78 -2.35 6.85 12.88
C SER A 78 -3.25 5.67 13.23
N THR A 79 -2.64 4.55 13.59
CA THR A 79 -3.34 3.45 14.22
C THR A 79 -3.51 3.83 15.68
N ASP A 80 -4.75 3.98 16.13
CA ASP A 80 -5.08 4.11 17.55
C ASP A 80 -4.92 2.70 18.16
N ILE A 81 -3.67 2.24 18.26
CA ILE A 81 -3.34 0.96 18.88
C ILE A 81 -3.60 1.17 20.36
N ASN A 82 -4.63 0.51 20.90
CA ASN A 82 -4.85 0.47 22.33
C ASN A 82 -3.53 0.05 23.00
N PRO A 83 -2.96 0.85 23.94
CA PRO A 83 -1.73 0.46 24.63
C PRO A 83 -1.83 -0.90 25.34
N ASP A 84 -3.04 -1.36 25.66
CA ASP A 84 -3.28 -2.69 26.22
C ASP A 84 -3.08 -3.82 25.18
N LEU A 85 -3.15 -3.51 23.89
CA LEU A 85 -2.86 -4.46 22.82
C LEU A 85 -1.37 -4.79 22.77
N ASP A 86 -0.49 -3.82 23.05
CA ASP A 86 0.95 -4.07 23.17
C ASP A 86 1.25 -5.02 24.34
N HIS A 87 0.57 -4.86 25.47
CA HIS A 87 0.66 -5.80 26.59
C HIS A 87 0.17 -7.20 26.21
N THR A 88 -0.97 -7.28 25.53
CA THR A 88 -1.53 -8.55 25.05
C THR A 88 -0.59 -9.25 24.06
N LEU A 89 0.05 -8.49 23.15
CA LEU A 89 1.03 -9.03 22.21
C LEU A 89 2.30 -9.49 22.93
N GLN A 90 2.76 -8.78 23.95
CA GLN A 90 3.91 -9.20 24.76
C GLN A 90 3.62 -10.49 25.54
N ASP A 91 2.43 -10.64 26.12
CA ASP A 91 2.03 -11.88 26.80
C ASP A 91 2.01 -13.06 25.82
N ILE A 92 1.39 -12.90 24.64
CA ILE A 92 1.33 -13.95 23.61
C ILE A 92 2.73 -14.32 23.09
N LEU A 93 3.60 -13.33 22.84
CA LEU A 93 4.96 -13.58 22.35
C LEU A 93 5.87 -14.15 23.44
N GLY A 94 5.65 -13.76 24.70
CA GLY A 94 6.36 -14.27 25.88
C GLY A 94 6.06 -15.75 26.13
N GLU A 95 4.79 -16.16 26.06
CA GLU A 95 4.34 -17.55 26.21
C GLU A 95 4.90 -18.49 25.12
N GLN A 96 5.18 -17.97 23.93
CA GLN A 96 5.82 -18.75 22.85
C GLN A 96 7.32 -19.01 23.08
N SER A 97 7.99 -18.18 23.89
CA SER A 97 9.39 -18.38 24.27
C SER A 97 9.59 -19.44 25.37
N ASP A 98 8.58 -19.68 26.21
CA ASP A 98 8.66 -20.60 27.35
C ASP A 98 8.32 -22.07 26.99
N SER A 99 7.86 -22.33 25.76
CA SER A 99 7.49 -23.70 25.32
C SER A 99 8.65 -24.50 24.69
N THR A 100 9.88 -23.98 24.73
CA THR A 100 11.10 -24.74 24.40
C THR A 100 12.15 -24.68 25.50
N ASP A 101 11.76 -24.92 26.75
CA ASP A 101 12.68 -25.57 27.69
C ASP A 101 12.09 -26.92 28.08
N ASN A 102 12.62 -27.95 27.43
CA ASN A 102 12.54 -29.32 27.89
C ASN A 102 13.71 -29.55 28.88
N PRO A 103 13.45 -29.63 30.20
CA PRO A 103 14.30 -30.40 31.09
C PRO A 103 13.58 -31.71 31.42
N GLY A 104 14.23 -32.81 31.07
CA GLY A 104 13.65 -34.14 31.00
C GLY A 104 13.28 -34.81 32.32
N ASN A 105 12.62 -35.97 32.16
CA ASN A 105 13.04 -37.25 32.73
C ASN A 105 12.45 -38.41 31.91
#